data_AF-K1SYL1-F1
#
_entry.id   AF-K1SYL1-F1
#
_cell.length_a   1.000
_cell.length_b   1.000
_cell.length_c   1.000
_cell.angle_alpha   90.00
_cell.angle_beta   90.00
_cell.angle_gamma   90.00
#
_symmetry.space_group_name_H-M   'P 1'
#
loop_
_entity.id
_entity.type
_entity.pdbx_description
1 polymer ?
#
loop_
_entity_poly.entity_id
_entity_poly.type
_entity_poly.pdbx_seq_one_letter_code
_entity_poly.pdbx_strand_id
1 'polypeptide(L)'
;MDHDPKSIKVMKFGGTSVGSPAMIKHVARLISNEEPKLVVLSAMSGTTNALAAIAAELSRGNISGASDDIGTLESKYLETAGQLYFSEGSAEKARRHIRDSFSLLKGVAERPFSSVEEKIVLAQGELIVTMLMHLYLAETGVHSMLLPALEFMRTDKNGEPDMRFIRRNARKAVNRYPHNRIFITQGYI
;
A
#
# COMPACT_ATOMS: atom_id res chain seq x y z
N MET A 1 4.45 -37.28 -0.49
CA MET A 1 3.35 -36.80 0.36
C MET A 1 2.89 -35.50 -0.26
N ASP A 2 1.80 -35.57 -1.02
CA ASP A 2 1.18 -34.40 -1.64
C ASP A 2 0.65 -33.50 -0.52
N HIS A 3 1.39 -32.43 -0.24
CA HIS A 3 0.90 -31.37 0.60
C HIS A 3 -0.18 -30.67 -0.23
N ASP A 4 -1.45 -31.01 0.01
CA ASP A 4 -2.55 -30.17 -0.44
C ASP A 4 -2.24 -28.75 0.03
N PRO A 5 -1.96 -27.80 -0.88
CA PRO A 5 -1.55 -26.47 -0.47
C PRO A 5 -2.78 -25.87 0.20
N LYS A 6 -2.75 -25.81 1.54
CA LYS A 6 -3.75 -25.11 2.35
C LYS A 6 -4.14 -23.86 1.58
N SER A 7 -5.41 -23.81 1.16
CA SER A 7 -5.89 -22.77 0.26
C SER A 7 -5.58 -21.40 0.86
N ILE A 8 -4.92 -20.54 0.08
CA ILE A 8 -4.58 -19.19 0.54
C ILE A 8 -5.89 -18.40 0.64
N LYS A 9 -6.23 -17.96 1.85
CA LYS A 9 -7.38 -17.09 2.07
C LYS A 9 -7.07 -15.68 1.59
N VAL A 10 -7.91 -15.10 0.76
CA VAL A 10 -7.79 -13.69 0.38
C VAL A 10 -8.64 -12.85 1.34
N MET A 11 -8.04 -11.84 1.95
CA MET A 11 -8.71 -10.92 2.87
C MET A 11 -8.51 -9.49 2.38
N LYS A 12 -9.58 -8.76 2.12
CA LYS A 12 -9.52 -7.36 1.67
C LYS A 12 -10.01 -6.42 2.76
N PHE A 13 -9.23 -5.38 3.04
CA PHE A 13 -9.57 -4.33 4.00
C PHE A 13 -9.68 -2.99 3.28
N GLY A 14 -10.81 -2.31 3.47
CA GLY A 14 -11.07 -0.99 2.88
C GLY A 14 -10.42 0.14 3.67
N GLY A 15 -10.50 1.37 3.15
CA GLY A 15 -9.82 2.51 3.77
C GLY A 15 -10.29 2.86 5.18
N THR A 16 -11.54 2.55 5.54
CA THR A 16 -12.03 2.69 6.93
C THR A 16 -11.38 1.67 7.87
N SER A 17 -11.15 0.45 7.39
CA SER A 17 -10.50 -0.63 8.15
C SER A 17 -9.02 -0.35 8.46
N VAL A 18 -8.38 0.54 7.70
CA VAL A 18 -6.99 0.96 7.93
C VAL A 18 -6.87 2.49 8.08
N GLY A 19 -7.96 3.16 8.46
CA GLY A 19 -8.04 4.63 8.44
C GLY A 19 -7.32 5.35 9.58
N SER A 20 -6.88 4.63 10.60
CA SER A 20 -6.19 5.16 11.77
C SER A 20 -5.20 4.14 12.34
N PRO A 21 -4.25 4.56 13.19
CA PRO A 21 -3.35 3.64 13.88
C PRO A 21 -4.11 2.53 14.62
N ALA A 22 -5.16 2.86 15.36
CA ALA A 22 -5.96 1.87 16.08
C ALA A 22 -6.61 0.82 15.15
N MET A 23 -7.08 1.26 13.98
CA MET A 23 -7.68 0.39 12.98
C MET A 23 -6.64 -0.50 12.29
N ILE A 24 -5.45 0.03 11.97
CA ILE A 24 -4.32 -0.76 11.47
C ILE A 24 -3.94 -1.85 12.49
N LYS A 25 -3.81 -1.49 13.78
CA LYS A 25 -3.53 -2.44 14.86
C LYS A 25 -4.64 -3.49 15.00
N HIS A 26 -5.89 -3.11 14.77
CA HIS A 26 -7.01 -4.04 14.78
C HIS A 26 -6.93 -5.04 13.62
N VAL A 27 -6.70 -4.58 12.39
CA VAL A 27 -6.53 -5.44 11.21
C VAL A 27 -5.33 -6.36 11.39
N ALA A 28 -4.20 -5.86 11.90
CA ALA A 28 -3.03 -6.66 12.21
C ALA A 28 -3.40 -7.87 13.09
N ARG A 29 -4.10 -7.64 14.20
CA ARG A 29 -4.57 -8.73 15.09
C ARG A 29 -5.45 -9.77 14.37
N LEU A 30 -6.31 -9.35 13.44
CA LEU A 30 -7.16 -10.26 12.67
C LEU A 30 -6.36 -11.16 11.72
N ILE A 31 -5.24 -10.68 11.20
CA ILE A 31 -4.43 -11.38 10.20
C ILE A 31 -3.24 -12.16 10.79
N SER A 32 -2.89 -11.93 12.06
CA SER A 32 -1.73 -12.53 12.73
C SER A 32 -1.79 -14.04 12.98
N ASN A 33 -2.91 -14.71 12.73
CA ASN A 33 -2.93 -16.18 12.83
C ASN A 33 -2.03 -16.82 11.75
N GLU A 34 -1.59 -18.07 11.94
CA GLU A 34 -0.65 -18.72 11.00
C GLU A 34 -1.30 -19.31 9.74
N GLU A 35 -2.59 -19.06 9.51
CA GLU A 35 -3.26 -19.54 8.29
C GLU A 35 -2.70 -18.82 7.05
N PRO A 36 -2.40 -19.56 5.96
CA PRO A 36 -1.97 -18.95 4.69
C PRO A 36 -2.99 -17.93 4.18
N LYS A 37 -2.56 -16.69 3.97
CA LYS A 37 -3.43 -15.61 3.51
C LYS A 37 -2.73 -14.54 2.69
N LEU A 38 -3.47 -13.97 1.75
CA LEU A 38 -3.13 -12.77 1.00
C LEU A 38 -4.02 -11.63 1.46
N VAL A 39 -3.41 -10.62 2.08
CA VAL A 39 -4.07 -9.44 2.64
C VAL A 39 -3.96 -8.30 1.65
N VAL A 40 -5.10 -7.82 1.15
CA VAL A 40 -5.21 -6.72 0.20
C VAL A 40 -5.66 -5.47 0.95
N LEU A 41 -4.86 -4.41 0.92
CA LEU A 41 -5.18 -3.15 1.62
C LEU A 41 -5.45 -2.03 0.64
N SER A 42 -6.57 -1.32 0.85
CA SER A 42 -6.81 -0.01 0.25
C SER A 42 -6.11 1.09 1.03
N ALA A 43 -5.95 2.27 0.42
CA ALA A 43 -5.38 3.44 1.07
C ALA A 43 -6.20 3.85 2.31
N MET A 44 -5.57 4.53 3.27
CA MET A 44 -6.26 5.01 4.48
C MET A 44 -7.44 5.91 4.12
N SER A 45 -8.49 5.91 4.94
CA SER A 45 -9.70 6.72 4.72
C SER A 45 -9.38 8.18 4.34
N GLY A 46 -10.00 8.65 3.26
CA GLY A 46 -9.82 9.98 2.68
C GLY A 46 -8.57 10.17 1.82
N THR A 47 -7.62 9.23 1.82
CA THR A 47 -6.34 9.38 1.10
C THR A 47 -6.52 9.37 -0.40
N THR A 48 -7.31 8.46 -0.97
CA THR A 48 -7.54 8.41 -2.42
C THR A 48 -8.15 9.71 -2.94
N ASN A 49 -9.07 10.32 -2.17
CA ASN A 49 -9.66 11.61 -2.52
C ASN A 49 -8.62 12.74 -2.45
N ALA A 50 -7.77 12.76 -1.42
CA ALA A 50 -6.70 13.75 -1.31
C ALA A 50 -5.69 13.62 -2.45
N LEU A 51 -5.28 12.40 -2.81
CA LEU A 51 -4.38 12.14 -3.94
C LEU A 51 -5.01 12.52 -5.28
N ALA A 52 -6.32 12.28 -5.46
CA ALA A 52 -7.05 12.71 -6.65
C ALA A 52 -7.14 14.24 -6.74
N ALA A 53 -7.34 14.93 -5.61
CA ALA A 53 -7.32 16.39 -5.55
C ALA A 53 -5.94 16.94 -5.93
N ILE A 54 -4.85 16.37 -5.36
CA ILE A 54 -3.46 16.69 -5.75
C ILE A 54 -3.26 16.53 -7.26
N ALA A 55 -3.67 15.39 -7.83
CA ALA A 55 -3.58 15.15 -9.27
C ALA A 55 -4.38 16.17 -10.10
N ALA A 56 -5.54 16.60 -9.61
CA ALA A 56 -6.37 17.62 -10.26
C ALA A 56 -5.78 19.04 -10.16
N GLU A 57 -5.06 19.38 -9.09
CA GLU A 57 -4.28 20.62 -8.99
C GLU A 57 -3.10 20.60 -9.98
N LEU A 58 -2.37 19.48 -10.05
CA LEU A 58 -1.23 19.31 -10.96
C LEU A 58 -1.64 19.37 -12.44
N SER A 59 -2.76 18.74 -12.81
CA SER A 59 -3.26 18.76 -14.19
C SER A 59 -3.68 20.16 -14.67
N ARG A 60 -4.05 21.04 -13.73
CA ARG A 60 -4.37 22.45 -14.00
C ARG A 60 -3.15 23.38 -13.90
N GLY A 61 -1.96 22.84 -13.59
CA GLY A 61 -0.74 23.61 -13.41
C GLY A 61 -0.66 24.38 -12.08
N ASN A 62 -1.55 24.10 -11.11
CA ASN A 62 -1.50 24.73 -9.80
C ASN A 62 -0.49 24.01 -8.88
N ILE A 63 0.79 24.25 -9.13
CA ILE A 63 1.89 23.59 -8.39
C ILE A 63 1.89 23.99 -6.91
N SER A 64 1.56 25.24 -6.59
CA SER A 64 1.51 25.72 -5.20
C SER A 64 0.42 24.99 -4.42
N GLY A 65 -0.81 24.91 -4.96
CA GLY A 65 -1.91 24.20 -4.30
C GLY A 65 -1.62 22.72 -4.12
N ALA A 66 -1.07 22.07 -5.15
CA ALA A 66 -0.64 20.68 -5.04
C ALA A 66 0.42 20.48 -3.95
N SER A 67 1.39 21.40 -3.83
CA SER A 67 2.43 21.33 -2.79
C SER A 67 1.86 21.44 -1.37
N ASP A 68 0.88 22.32 -1.17
CA ASP A 68 0.21 22.50 0.13
C ASP A 68 -0.60 21.25 0.52
N ASP A 69 -1.32 20.67 -0.44
CA ASP A 69 -2.09 19.44 -0.24
C ASP A 69 -1.18 18.22 0.03
N ILE A 70 -0.06 18.13 -0.70
CA ILE A 70 1.00 17.12 -0.47
C ILE A 70 1.53 17.24 0.96
N GLY A 71 1.86 18.45 1.43
CA GLY A 71 2.36 18.67 2.79
C GLY A 71 1.35 18.34 3.89
N THR A 72 0.07 18.64 3.64
CA THR A 72 -1.03 18.29 4.55
C THR A 72 -1.18 16.77 4.67
N LEU A 73 -1.15 16.06 3.54
CA LEU A 73 -1.27 14.60 3.52
C LEU A 73 -0.02 13.93 4.11
N GLU A 74 1.18 14.44 3.84
CA GLU A 74 2.44 13.98 4.43
C GLU A 74 2.39 14.05 5.95
N SER A 75 1.96 15.20 6.50
CA SER A 75 1.86 15.42 7.94
C SER A 75 0.92 14.40 8.60
N LYS A 76 -0.24 14.12 8.00
CA LYS A 76 -1.18 13.10 8.49
C LYS A 76 -0.55 11.70 8.56
N TYR A 77 0.24 11.33 7.55
CA TYR A 77 0.93 10.03 7.54
C TYR A 77 2.07 9.96 8.55
N LEU A 78 2.83 11.04 8.73
CA LEU A 78 3.89 11.14 9.74
C LEU A 78 3.32 11.05 11.17
N GLU A 79 2.19 11.72 11.44
CA GLU A 79 1.47 11.59 12.70
C GLU A 79 0.99 10.14 12.93
N THR A 80 0.41 9.53 11.91
CA THR A 80 -0.02 8.12 11.94
C THR A 80 1.15 7.20 12.31
N ALA A 81 2.32 7.38 11.70
CA ALA A 81 3.51 6.60 12.02
C ALA A 81 3.98 6.84 13.47
N GLY A 82 3.91 8.08 13.97
CA GLY A 82 4.26 8.41 15.36
C GLY A 82 3.38 7.70 16.40
N GLN A 83 2.14 7.34 16.06
CA GLN A 83 1.19 6.67 16.95
C GLN A 83 1.10 5.15 16.71
N LEU A 84 1.56 4.67 15.56
CA LEU A 84 1.41 3.28 15.15
C LEU A 84 2.40 2.35 15.84
N TYR A 85 3.67 2.76 15.92
CA TYR A 85 4.76 1.90 16.42
C TYR A 85 5.06 2.13 17.89
N PHE A 86 5.68 1.13 18.52
CA PHE A 86 6.13 1.23 19.93
C PHE A 86 7.64 1.47 20.04
N SER A 87 8.39 1.04 19.02
CA SER A 87 9.83 1.22 18.90
C SER A 87 10.17 2.37 17.96
N GLU A 88 11.14 3.19 18.37
CA GLU A 88 11.62 4.30 17.56
C GLU A 88 12.25 3.82 16.24
N GLY A 89 12.87 2.64 16.25
CA GLY A 89 13.44 2.03 15.05
C GLY A 89 12.38 1.70 13.98
N SER A 90 11.21 1.19 14.36
CA SER A 90 10.13 0.90 13.42
C SER A 90 9.43 2.18 12.95
N ALA A 91 9.22 3.12 13.88
CA ALA A 91 8.69 4.45 13.56
C ALA A 91 9.57 5.17 12.53
N GLU A 92 10.89 5.12 12.67
CA GLU A 92 11.79 5.80 11.75
C GLU A 92 11.86 5.13 10.37
N LYS A 93 11.78 3.80 10.29
CA LYS A 93 11.64 3.09 9.01
C LYS A 93 10.37 3.52 8.28
N ALA A 94 9.26 3.63 9.00
CA ALA A 94 7.99 4.09 8.44
C ALA A 94 8.05 5.54 7.98
N ARG A 95 8.57 6.46 8.82
CA ARG A 95 8.73 7.88 8.46
C ARG A 95 9.63 8.07 7.26
N ARG A 96 10.72 7.29 7.14
CA ARG A 96 11.57 7.30 5.94
C ARG A 96 10.78 6.92 4.69
N HIS A 97 10.07 5.80 4.73
CA HIS A 97 9.26 5.36 3.60
C HIS A 97 8.17 6.38 3.21
N ILE A 98 7.53 7.01 4.20
CA ILE A 98 6.57 8.10 3.98
C ILE A 98 7.28 9.25 3.27
N ARG A 99 8.39 9.78 3.81
CA ARG A 99 9.13 10.89 3.18
C ARG A 99 9.60 10.57 1.77
N ASP A 100 10.04 9.35 1.51
CA ASP A 100 10.43 8.92 0.15
C ASP A 100 9.24 8.97 -0.81
N SER A 101 8.07 8.49 -0.36
CA SER A 101 6.82 8.52 -1.15
C SER A 101 6.35 9.95 -1.43
N PHE A 102 6.42 10.85 -0.43
CA PHE A 102 6.05 12.26 -0.61
C PHE A 102 7.10 13.05 -1.39
N SER A 103 8.38 12.66 -1.33
CA SER A 103 9.42 13.22 -2.20
C SER A 103 9.18 12.86 -3.66
N LEU A 104 8.69 11.64 -3.94
CA LEU A 104 8.24 11.27 -5.29
C LEU A 104 7.06 12.14 -5.74
N LEU A 105 6.06 12.38 -4.90
CA LEU A 105 4.93 13.27 -5.22
C LEU A 105 5.39 14.70 -5.55
N LYS A 106 6.28 15.27 -4.74
CA LYS A 106 6.89 16.59 -5.00
C LYS A 106 7.64 16.58 -6.33
N GLY A 107 8.41 15.53 -6.59
CA GLY A 107 9.13 15.38 -7.86
C GLY A 107 8.22 15.20 -9.06
N VAL A 108 7.01 14.64 -8.92
CA VAL A 108 6.00 14.56 -9.99
C VAL A 108 5.44 15.95 -10.31
N ALA A 109 5.31 16.82 -9.32
CA ALA A 109 4.82 18.19 -9.51
C ALA A 109 5.74 19.05 -10.41
N GLU A 110 7.00 18.65 -10.59
CA GLU A 110 8.00 19.38 -11.37
C GLU A 110 8.08 18.92 -12.84
N ARG A 111 7.22 17.99 -13.28
CA ARG A 111 7.28 17.34 -14.61
C ARG A 111 6.00 17.58 -15.41
N PRO A 112 6.01 17.32 -16.73
CA PRO A 112 4.77 17.24 -17.51
C PRO A 112 3.82 16.23 -16.88
N PHE A 113 2.59 16.66 -16.59
CA PHE A 113 1.58 15.84 -15.94
C PHE A 113 0.72 15.12 -16.99
N SER A 114 0.70 13.79 -16.95
CA SER A 114 -0.13 12.96 -17.81
C SER A 114 -0.91 11.91 -16.99
N SER A 115 -1.68 11.06 -17.67
CA SER A 115 -2.34 9.90 -17.05
C SER A 115 -1.37 8.93 -16.38
N VAL A 116 -0.07 8.96 -16.74
CA VAL A 116 0.96 8.14 -16.10
C VAL A 116 1.29 8.72 -14.72
N GLU A 117 1.58 10.02 -14.64
CA GLU A 117 1.84 10.74 -13.40
C GLU A 117 0.64 10.66 -12.45
N GLU A 118 -0.58 10.80 -12.97
CA GLU A 118 -1.81 10.64 -12.17
C GLU A 118 -1.86 9.27 -11.48
N LYS A 119 -1.59 8.17 -12.20
CA LYS A 119 -1.55 6.83 -11.63
C LYS A 119 -0.44 6.67 -10.59
N ILE A 120 0.73 7.27 -10.82
CA ILE A 120 1.83 7.29 -9.84
C ILE A 120 1.39 7.97 -8.55
N VAL A 121 0.68 9.12 -8.64
CA VAL A 121 0.14 9.84 -7.49
C VAL A 121 -0.88 8.98 -6.74
N LEU A 122 -1.89 8.47 -7.43
CA LEU A 122 -2.97 7.68 -6.82
C LEU A 122 -2.46 6.40 -6.13
N ALA A 123 -1.43 5.76 -6.69
CA ALA A 123 -0.86 4.54 -6.12
C ALA A 123 -0.19 4.73 -4.75
N GLN A 124 0.28 5.95 -4.42
CA GLN A 124 1.05 6.18 -3.19
C GLN A 124 0.27 5.81 -1.93
N GLY A 125 -1.05 6.05 -1.90
CA GLY A 125 -1.85 5.79 -0.71
C GLY A 125 -1.83 4.31 -0.28
N GLU A 126 -1.86 3.40 -1.25
CA GLU A 126 -1.81 1.96 -1.01
C GLU A 126 -0.39 1.44 -0.77
N LEU A 127 0.59 2.00 -1.47
CA LEU A 127 2.01 1.68 -1.25
C LEU A 127 2.42 2.01 0.20
N ILE A 128 2.06 3.20 0.69
CA ILE A 128 2.39 3.62 2.05
C ILE A 128 1.71 2.70 3.07
N VAL A 129 0.39 2.50 3.01
CA VAL A 129 -0.33 1.75 4.07
C VAL A 129 0.07 0.28 4.12
N THR A 130 0.41 -0.33 2.98
CA THR A 130 0.88 -1.71 2.93
C THR A 130 2.26 -1.87 3.55
N MET A 131 3.17 -0.90 3.35
CA MET A 131 4.43 -0.85 4.07
C MET A 131 4.23 -0.62 5.57
N LEU A 132 3.32 0.28 5.96
CA LEU A 132 3.04 0.55 7.38
C LEU A 132 2.55 -0.71 8.11
N MET A 133 1.60 -1.44 7.50
CA MET A 133 1.13 -2.72 8.02
C MET A 133 2.25 -3.74 8.12
N HIS A 134 3.07 -3.90 7.07
CA HIS A 134 4.18 -4.86 7.05
C HIS A 134 5.18 -4.59 8.19
N LEU A 135 5.58 -3.33 8.39
CA LEU A 135 6.45 -2.94 9.48
C LEU A 135 5.81 -3.18 10.85
N TYR A 136 4.51 -2.95 10.99
CA TYR A 136 3.81 -3.16 12.27
C TYR A 136 3.69 -4.65 12.62
N LEU A 137 3.44 -5.51 11.63
CA LEU A 137 3.49 -6.95 11.83
C LEU A 137 4.90 -7.40 12.25
N ALA A 138 5.94 -6.89 11.59
CA ALA A 138 7.32 -7.22 11.95
C ALA A 138 7.67 -6.80 13.39
N GLU A 139 7.27 -5.60 13.82
CA GLU A 139 7.47 -5.13 15.20
C GLU A 139 6.76 -6.02 16.24
N THR A 140 5.60 -6.57 15.89
CA THR A 140 4.81 -7.45 16.76
C THR A 140 5.19 -8.93 16.65
N GLY A 141 6.32 -9.24 15.98
CA GLY A 141 6.84 -10.59 15.83
C GLY A 141 6.12 -11.45 14.79
N VAL A 142 5.25 -10.85 13.98
CA VAL A 142 4.47 -11.54 12.95
C VAL A 142 5.18 -11.45 11.61
N HIS A 143 5.61 -12.60 11.10
CA HIS A 143 6.30 -12.66 9.82
C HIS A 143 5.32 -12.50 8.64
N SER A 144 5.54 -11.47 7.83
CA SER A 144 4.77 -11.20 6.61
C SER A 144 5.70 -10.86 5.45
N MET A 145 5.21 -11.00 4.22
CA MET A 145 5.92 -10.54 3.02
C MET A 145 5.08 -9.53 2.25
N LEU A 146 5.68 -8.40 1.89
CA LEU A 146 5.07 -7.44 0.98
C LEU A 146 5.24 -7.94 -0.46
N LEU A 147 4.15 -8.23 -1.15
CA LEU A 147 4.12 -8.56 -2.57
C LEU A 147 3.63 -7.33 -3.35
N PRO A 148 4.48 -6.68 -4.16
CA PRO A 148 4.05 -5.56 -4.98
C PRO A 148 2.99 -6.02 -5.99
N ALA A 149 1.81 -5.39 -5.96
CA ALA A 149 0.71 -5.76 -6.86
C ALA A 149 1.15 -5.65 -8.33
N LEU A 150 1.96 -4.65 -8.68
CA LEU A 150 2.47 -4.42 -10.04
C LEU A 150 3.34 -5.57 -10.59
N GLU A 151 3.84 -6.49 -9.75
CA GLU A 151 4.55 -7.68 -10.23
C GLU A 151 3.61 -8.74 -10.85
N PHE A 152 2.31 -8.69 -10.51
CA PHE A 152 1.36 -9.72 -10.93
C PHE A 152 0.02 -9.19 -11.41
N MET A 153 -0.37 -7.97 -11.05
CA MET A 153 -1.56 -7.28 -11.55
C MET A 153 -1.26 -6.67 -12.91
N ARG A 154 -2.14 -6.93 -13.87
CA ARG A 154 -2.06 -6.37 -15.23
C ARG A 154 -3.45 -6.21 -15.79
N THR A 155 -3.71 -5.05 -16.38
CA THR A 155 -4.89 -4.81 -17.19
C THR A 155 -4.53 -4.86 -18.68
N ASP A 156 -5.50 -5.19 -19.51
CA ASP A 156 -5.38 -5.07 -20.95
C ASP A 156 -5.67 -3.64 -21.43
N LYS A 157 -5.70 -3.45 -22.76
CA LYS A 157 -5.97 -2.15 -23.39
C LYS A 157 -7.37 -1.56 -23.07
N ASN A 158 -8.31 -2.38 -22.61
CA ASN A 158 -9.65 -1.97 -22.23
C ASN A 158 -9.77 -1.71 -20.72
N GLY A 159 -8.69 -1.89 -19.96
CA GLY A 159 -8.69 -1.79 -18.50
C GLY A 159 -9.16 -3.06 -17.80
N GLU A 160 -9.39 -4.16 -18.53
CA GLU A 160 -9.87 -5.41 -17.95
C GLU A 160 -8.70 -6.26 -17.40
N PRO A 161 -8.88 -6.96 -16.26
CA PRO A 161 -7.82 -7.81 -15.70
C PRO A 161 -7.38 -8.95 -16.64
N ASP A 162 -6.08 -9.03 -16.93
CA ASP A 162 -5.51 -10.17 -17.66
C ASP A 162 -5.36 -11.37 -16.71
N MET A 163 -6.44 -12.14 -16.57
CA MET A 163 -6.52 -13.26 -15.64
C MET A 163 -5.45 -14.34 -15.88
N ARG A 164 -4.98 -14.51 -17.11
CA ARG A 164 -3.93 -15.49 -17.43
C ARG A 164 -2.58 -15.00 -16.90
N PHE A 165 -2.25 -13.73 -17.13
CA PHE A 165 -1.05 -13.10 -16.59
C PHE A 165 -1.09 -13.08 -15.05
N ILE A 166 -2.20 -12.64 -14.46
CA ILE A 166 -2.37 -12.52 -13.02
C ILE A 166 -2.20 -13.87 -12.33
N ARG A 167 -2.92 -14.91 -12.79
CA ARG A 167 -2.82 -16.24 -12.18
C ARG A 167 -1.40 -16.79 -12.22
N ARG A 168 -0.70 -16.61 -13.34
CA ARG A 168 0.68 -17.12 -13.51
C ARG A 168 1.65 -16.38 -12.59
N ASN A 169 1.58 -15.05 -12.56
CA ASN A 169 2.56 -14.24 -11.82
C ASN A 169 2.26 -14.18 -10.32
N ALA A 170 1.01 -14.19 -9.89
CA ALA A 170 0.66 -14.27 -8.47
C ALA A 170 1.15 -15.58 -7.84
N ARG A 171 1.00 -16.71 -8.56
CA ARG A 171 1.57 -17.99 -8.13
C ARG A 171 3.10 -17.93 -8.00
N LYS A 172 3.79 -17.33 -8.98
CA LYS A 172 5.24 -17.15 -8.92
C LYS A 172 5.67 -16.26 -7.74
N ALA A 173 4.95 -15.16 -7.50
CA ALA A 173 5.24 -14.21 -6.42
C ALA A 173 5.10 -14.88 -5.04
N VAL A 174 4.01 -15.62 -4.82
CA VAL A 174 3.80 -16.40 -3.58
C VAL A 174 4.84 -17.50 -3.43
N ASN A 175 5.10 -18.29 -4.48
CA ASN A 175 6.03 -19.42 -4.43
C ASN A 175 7.49 -19.00 -4.22
N ARG A 176 7.84 -17.72 -4.41
CA ARG A 176 9.16 -17.16 -4.04
C ARG A 176 9.40 -17.23 -2.53
N TYR A 177 8.33 -17.35 -1.73
CA TYR A 177 8.38 -17.34 -0.26
C TYR A 177 7.59 -18.52 0.33
N PRO A 178 8.02 -19.77 0.14
CA PRO A 178 7.26 -20.98 0.51
C PRO A 178 7.03 -21.13 2.04
N HIS A 179 7.86 -20.47 2.85
CA HIS A 179 7.74 -20.47 4.31
C HIS A 179 6.90 -19.31 4.85
N ASN A 180 6.55 -18.32 4.02
CA ASN A 180 5.64 -17.25 4.43
C ASN A 180 4.20 -17.75 4.47
N ARG A 181 3.44 -17.22 5.43
CA ARG A 181 2.01 -17.50 5.57
C ARG A 181 1.16 -16.25 5.33
N ILE A 182 1.68 -15.08 5.66
CA ILE A 182 0.99 -13.81 5.47
C ILE A 182 1.67 -13.03 4.36
N PHE A 183 0.91 -12.69 3.33
CA PHE A 183 1.31 -11.82 2.24
C PHE A 183 0.49 -10.54 2.30
N ILE A 184 1.10 -9.38 2.09
CA ILE A 184 0.42 -8.08 2.01
C ILE A 184 0.60 -7.53 0.60
N THR A 185 -0.46 -6.99 0.01
CA THR A 185 -0.43 -6.36 -1.32
C THR A 185 -1.38 -5.17 -1.40
N GLN A 186 -1.16 -4.33 -2.40
CA GLN A 186 -2.05 -3.22 -2.79
C GLN A 186 -3.27 -3.76 -3.55
N GLY A 187 -4.34 -2.97 -3.64
CA GLY A 187 -5.64 -3.39 -4.17
C GLY A 187 -6.15 -2.67 -5.42
N TYR A 188 -5.76 -1.41 -5.67
CA TYR A 188 -6.29 -0.54 -6.74
C TYR A 188 -5.22 -0.05 -7.72
N ILE A 189 -3.96 -0.44 -7.55
CA ILE A 189 -2.82 0.04 -8.36
C ILE A 189 -2.60 -0.74 -9.65
#